data_AF-A0A5F5XP16-F1
#
_entry.id   AF-A0A5F5XP16-F1
#
_cell.length_a   1.000
_cell.length_b   1.000
_cell.length_c   1.000
_cell.angle_alpha   90.00
_cell.angle_beta   90.00
_cell.angle_gamma   90.00
#
_symmetry.space_group_name_H-M   'P 1'
#
loop_
_entity.id
_entity.type
_entity.pdbx_description
1 polymer ?
#
loop_
_entity_poly.entity_id
_entity_poly.type
_entity_poly.pdbx_seq_one_letter_code
_entity_poly.pdbx_strand_id
1 'polypeptide(L)'
;MTQIIKIKNEKGKITTNTAEIQTIIREYYEQLYANKLVNLEEMDKFLETYTLQKLKQEEIENLNRPITSNKIELVINNLPKNKKRTRTT
;
A
#
# COMPACT_ATOMS: atom_id res chain seq x y z
N MET A 1 5.36 6.39 -3.76
CA MET A 1 5.81 5.24 -2.95
C MET A 1 4.68 4.93 -1.98
N THR A 2 4.06 3.76 -2.12
CA THR A 2 2.74 3.46 -1.54
C THR A 2 2.92 2.78 -0.20
N GLN A 3 2.34 3.34 0.86
CA GLN A 3 2.42 2.79 2.21
C GLN A 3 1.16 1.96 2.52
N ILE A 4 1.32 0.87 3.25
CA ILE A 4 0.20 0.04 3.73
C ILE A 4 -0.36 0.69 4.99
N ILE A 5 -1.54 1.30 4.89
CA ILE A 5 -2.17 2.06 5.99
C ILE A 5 -3.19 1.19 6.73
N LYS A 6 -3.74 0.17 6.06
CA LYS A 6 -4.83 -0.68 6.54
C LYS A 6 -4.73 -2.09 5.95
N ILE A 7 -4.75 -3.11 6.80
CA ILE A 7 -4.84 -4.53 6.40
C ILE A 7 -6.04 -5.18 7.10
N LYS A 8 -6.67 -6.16 6.47
CA LYS A 8 -7.77 -6.94 7.04
C LYS A 8 -7.17 -8.20 7.68
N ASN A 9 -7.40 -8.40 8.99
CA ASN A 9 -6.93 -9.58 9.69
C ASN A 9 -7.79 -10.82 9.37
N GLU A 10 -7.37 -11.99 9.87
CA GLU A 10 -8.07 -13.26 9.63
C GLU A 10 -9.54 -13.27 10.09
N LYS A 11 -9.85 -12.47 11.12
CA LYS A 11 -11.23 -12.26 11.64
C LYS A 11 -12.04 -11.27 10.79
N GLY A 12 -11.46 -10.77 9.72
CA GLY A 12 -12.08 -9.82 8.82
C GLY A 12 -12.13 -8.37 9.32
N LYS A 13 -11.44 -8.05 10.42
CA LYS A 13 -11.37 -6.70 10.98
C LYS A 13 -10.22 -5.91 10.34
N ILE A 14 -10.47 -4.66 9.98
CA ILE A 14 -9.43 -3.76 9.48
C ILE A 14 -8.56 -3.30 10.66
N THR A 15 -7.26 -3.55 10.57
CA THR A 15 -6.26 -3.07 11.54
C THR A 15 -5.36 -2.01 10.90
N THR A 16 -5.03 -1.02 11.71
CA THR A 16 -4.04 0.04 11.43
C THR A 16 -2.86 -0.02 12.38
N ASN A 17 -2.83 -1.02 13.28
CA ASN A 17 -1.75 -1.21 14.23
C ASN A 17 -0.55 -1.80 13.49
N THR A 18 0.57 -1.09 13.51
CA THR A 18 1.81 -1.47 12.83
C THR A 18 2.30 -2.87 13.25
N ALA A 19 2.21 -3.21 14.53
CA ALA A 19 2.67 -4.52 15.02
C ALA A 19 1.76 -5.65 14.49
N GLU A 20 0.44 -5.45 14.53
CA GLU A 20 -0.51 -6.44 13.97
C GLU A 20 -0.35 -6.57 12.45
N ILE A 21 -0.12 -5.47 11.74
CA ILE A 21 0.14 -5.47 10.30
C ILE A 21 1.41 -6.29 9.97
N GLN A 22 2.49 -6.07 10.72
CA GLN A 22 3.73 -6.85 10.56
C GLN A 22 3.50 -8.34 10.83
N THR A 23 2.74 -8.68 11.87
CA THR A 23 2.37 -10.07 12.18
C THR A 23 1.57 -10.71 11.05
N ILE A 24 0.54 -10.02 10.52
CA ILE A 24 -0.28 -10.55 9.43
C ILE A 24 0.53 -10.73 8.14
N ILE A 25 1.45 -9.81 7.83
CA ILE A 25 2.34 -9.93 6.67
C ILE A 25 3.28 -11.14 6.84
N ARG A 26 3.82 -11.33 8.05
CA ARG A 26 4.69 -12.47 8.39
C ARG A 26 3.94 -13.79 8.23
N GLU A 27 2.76 -13.89 8.82
CA GLU A 27 1.92 -15.09 8.82
C GLU A 27 1.46 -15.47 7.39
N TYR A 28 1.11 -14.47 6.57
CA TYR A 28 0.82 -14.68 5.15
C TYR A 28 2.05 -15.23 4.38
N TYR A 29 3.24 -14.68 4.62
CA TYR A 29 4.46 -15.16 3.99
C TYR A 29 4.84 -16.57 4.46
N GLU A 30 4.72 -16.86 5.75
CA GLU A 30 4.95 -18.20 6.30
C GLU A 30 4.01 -19.23 5.69
N GLN A 31 2.72 -18.92 5.53
CA GLN A 31 1.77 -19.80 4.85
C GLN A 31 2.11 -20.00 3.37
N LEU A 32 2.47 -18.93 2.66
CA LEU A 32 2.77 -18.97 1.22
C LEU A 32 4.05 -19.75 0.91
N TYR A 33 4.99 -19.76 1.87
CA TYR A 33 6.27 -20.45 1.76
C TYR A 33 6.41 -21.62 2.73
N ALA A 34 5.33 -22.14 3.34
CA ALA A 34 5.39 -23.22 4.33
C ALA A 34 6.18 -24.48 3.89
N ASN A 35 6.39 -24.64 2.58
CA ASN A 35 7.08 -25.76 1.95
C ASN A 35 8.54 -25.45 1.56
N LYS A 36 8.98 -24.21 1.69
CA LYS A 36 10.35 -23.75 1.46
C LYS A 36 10.82 -23.14 2.77
N LEU A 37 11.89 -23.66 3.36
CA LEU A 37 12.58 -23.02 4.49
C LEU A 37 13.03 -21.62 4.07
N VAL A 38 12.12 -20.65 4.14
CA VAL A 38 12.45 -19.23 4.05
C VAL A 38 13.18 -18.94 5.35
N ASN A 39 14.42 -18.49 5.22
CA ASN A 39 15.23 -18.06 6.35
C ASN A 39 14.45 -16.94 7.05
N LEU A 40 13.95 -17.21 8.25
CA LEU A 40 13.23 -16.22 9.09
C LEU A 40 14.01 -14.91 9.21
N GLU A 41 15.34 -14.98 9.14
CA GLU A 41 16.27 -13.85 9.14
C GLU A 41 16.17 -12.95 7.90
N GLU A 42 15.93 -13.51 6.70
CA GLU A 42 15.64 -12.70 5.50
C GLU A 42 14.31 -11.97 5.63
N MET A 43 13.33 -12.60 6.30
CA MET A 43 12.02 -11.98 6.54
C MET A 43 12.11 -10.85 7.56
N ASP A 44 12.83 -11.03 8.66
CA ASP A 44 13.08 -9.97 9.64
C ASP A 44 13.81 -8.78 8.98
N LYS A 45 14.84 -9.05 8.17
CA LYS A 45 15.58 -8.02 7.43
C LYS A 45 14.72 -7.30 6.39
N PHE A 46 13.79 -8.00 5.74
CA PHE A 46 12.82 -7.39 4.81
C PHE A 46 11.86 -6.45 5.54
N LEU A 47 11.35 -6.86 6.70
CA LEU A 47 10.48 -6.03 7.54
C LEU A 47 11.21 -4.83 8.15
N GLU A 48 12.49 -4.96 8.49
CA GLU A 48 13.32 -3.83 8.97
C GLU A 48 13.70 -2.84 7.87
N THR A 49 14.02 -3.32 6.67
CA THR A 49 14.34 -2.45 5.51
C THR A 49 13.12 -1.65 5.07
N TYR A 50 11.93 -2.26 5.13
CA TYR A 50 10.66 -1.56 5.07
C TYR A 50 10.23 -1.12 6.46
N THR A 51 11.04 -0.29 7.13
CA THR A 51 10.54 0.53 8.24
C THR A 51 9.28 1.23 7.74
N LEU A 52 8.11 0.83 8.27
CA LEU A 52 6.85 1.46 7.93
C LEU A 52 7.02 2.95 8.20
N GLN A 53 7.16 3.73 7.13
CA GLN A 53 7.31 5.16 7.25
C GLN A 53 6.11 5.66 8.07
N LYS A 54 6.37 6.31 9.20
CA LYS A 54 5.30 6.97 9.95
C LYS A 54 4.79 8.13 9.09
N LEU A 55 3.62 7.96 8.50
CA LEU A 55 2.88 9.05 7.88
C LEU A 55 2.65 10.16 8.90
N LYS A 56 2.77 11.40 8.45
CA LYS A 56 2.33 12.54 9.26
C LYS A 56 0.80 12.52 9.34
N GLN A 57 0.25 13.10 10.41
CA GLN A 57 -1.20 13.11 10.68
C GLN A 57 -2.01 13.64 9.49
N GLU A 58 -1.50 14.68 8.81
CA GLU A 58 -2.11 15.28 7.61
C GLU A 58 -2.18 14.32 6.42
N GLU A 59 -1.18 13.45 6.24
CA GLU A 59 -1.18 12.46 5.16
C GLU A 59 -2.20 11.36 5.44
N ILE A 60 -2.30 10.92 6.70
CA ILE A 60 -3.31 9.95 7.17
C ILE A 60 -4.73 10.50 6.94
N GLU A 61 -4.97 11.75 7.29
CA GLU A 61 -6.27 12.41 7.12
C GLU A 61 -6.66 12.53 5.64
N ASN A 62 -5.70 12.90 4.79
CA ASN A 62 -5.90 12.93 3.33
C ASN A 62 -6.23 11.54 2.74
N LEU A 63 -5.63 10.47 3.28
CA LEU A 63 -5.86 9.09 2.82
C LEU A 63 -7.19 8.52 3.32
N ASN A 64 -7.69 8.99 4.47
CA ASN A 64 -9.02 8.65 4.97
C ASN A 64 -10.14 9.47 4.33
N ARG A 65 -9.81 10.58 3.66
CA ARG A 65 -10.79 11.43 3.01
C ARG A 65 -11.44 10.69 1.82
N PRO A 66 -12.78 10.64 1.74
CA PRO A 66 -13.47 10.09 0.58
C PRO A 66 -13.06 10.81 -0.70
N ILE A 67 -12.71 10.07 -1.74
CA ILE A 67 -12.47 10.65 -3.05
C ILE A 67 -13.82 11.01 -3.67
N THR A 68 -14.03 12.29 -3.94
CA THR A 68 -15.22 12.79 -4.64
C THR A 68 -14.99 12.81 -6.15
N SER A 69 -16.05 12.57 -6.92
CA SER A 69 -16.02 12.60 -8.40
C SER A 69 -15.41 13.90 -8.94
N ASN A 70 -15.78 15.05 -8.36
CA ASN A 70 -15.28 16.36 -8.78
C ASN A 70 -13.74 16.46 -8.67
N LYS A 71 -13.13 15.82 -7.67
CA LYS A 71 -11.68 15.82 -7.48
C LYS A 71 -11.00 14.97 -8.56
N ILE A 72 -11.64 13.87 -8.96
CA ILE A 72 -11.16 13.00 -10.06
C ILE A 72 -11.22 13.77 -11.39
N GLU A 73 -12.34 14.43 -11.70
CA GLU A 73 -12.51 15.23 -12.92
C GLU A 73 -11.46 16.35 -13.00
N LEU A 74 -11.21 17.05 -11.89
CA LEU A 74 -10.22 18.13 -11.84
C LEU A 74 -8.80 17.61 -12.10
N VAL A 75 -8.42 16.46 -11.52
CA VAL A 75 -7.12 15.83 -11.79
C VAL A 75 -7.01 15.41 -13.26
N ILE A 76 -8.04 14.78 -13.82
CA ILE A 76 -8.06 14.38 -15.25
C ILE A 76 -7.90 15.60 -16.17
N ASN A 77 -8.58 16.70 -15.87
CA ASN A 77 -8.50 17.93 -16.65
C ASN A 77 -7.13 18.61 -16.56
N ASN A 78 -6.44 18.44 -15.42
CA ASN A 78 -5.10 18.99 -15.18
C ASN A 78 -3.96 18.09 -15.68
N LEU A 79 -4.24 16.86 -16.10
CA LEU A 79 -3.23 16.00 -16.69
C LEU A 79 -2.75 16.57 -18.03
N PRO A 80 -1.44 16.53 -18.33
CA PRO A 80 -0.93 16.96 -19.62
C PRO A 80 -1.56 16.07 -20.70
N LYS A 81 -2.38 16.68 -21.56
CA LYS A 81 -2.97 15.98 -22.70
C LYS A 81 -1.84 15.64 -23.66
N ASN A 82 -1.41 14.38 -23.68
CA ASN A 82 -0.47 13.89 -24.68
C ASN A 82 -0.94 14.34 -26.07
N LYS A 83 -0.11 15.15 -26.75
CA LYS A 83 -0.36 15.56 -28.14
C LYS A 83 -0.59 14.30 -28.96
N LYS A 84 -1.78 14.16 -29.53
CA LYS A 84 -2.11 13.07 -30.46
C LYS A 84 -1.04 13.08 -31.56
N ARG A 85 -0.20 12.03 -31.63
CA ARG A 85 0.58 11.77 -32.85
C ARG A 85 -0.43 11.42 -33.94
N THR A 86 -0.66 12.35 -34.86
CA THR A 86 -1.41 12.11 -36.09
C THR A 86 -0.69 11.04 -36.89
N ARG A 87 -1.35 9.90 -37.14
CA ARG A 87 -0.91 8.94 -38.16
C ARG A 87 -1.30 9.55 -39.52
N THR A 88 -0.36 10.23 -40.17
CA THR A 88 -0.45 10.50 -41.60
C THR A 88 -0.31 9.17 -42.33
N THR A 89 -1.35 8.80 -43.08
CA THR A 89 -1.31 7.72 -44.09
C THR A 89 -1.15 8.38 -45.44
#